data_AF-A0A1Q3CC01-F1
#
_entry.id   AF-A0A1Q3CC01-F1
#
_cell.length_a   1.000
_cell.length_b   1.000
_cell.length_c   1.000
_cell.angle_alpha   90.00
_cell.angle_beta   90.00
_cell.angle_gamma   90.00
#
_symmetry.space_group_name_H-M   'P 1'
#
loop_
_entity.id
_entity.type
_entity.pdbx_description
1 polymer ?
#
loop_
_entity_poly.entity_id
_entity_poly.type
_entity_poly.pdbx_seq_one_letter_code
_entity_poly.pdbx_strand_id
1 'polypeptide(L)'
;VVQGRDESLRDYLTRFNRESLTVKDLEPSFSMAALNSGLRNNSSFTFSLLKKPIVDMEDLLRRAERYVNAEEEMAARKQKAPWSGHQGEKREHSRNAPGKKEKRRRGLTCQRTTSDISYPGGEIHPGEGRLS
;
A
#
# COMPACT_ATOMS: atom_id res chain seq x y z
N VAL A 1 -18.93 5.87 -11.55
CA VAL A 1 -18.31 4.53 -11.39
C VAL A 1 -17.46 4.54 -10.13
N VAL A 2 -17.48 3.48 -9.33
CA VAL A 2 -16.60 3.33 -8.17
C VAL A 2 -15.89 1.97 -8.24
N GLN A 3 -14.66 1.92 -7.74
CA GLN A 3 -13.85 0.72 -7.67
C GLN A 3 -14.43 -0.24 -6.63
N GLY A 4 -14.72 -1.47 -7.04
CA GLY A 4 -15.25 -2.51 -6.18
C GLY A 4 -14.25 -2.98 -5.12
N ARG A 5 -14.76 -3.64 -4.07
CA ARG A 5 -13.93 -4.18 -2.97
C ARG A 5 -12.88 -5.18 -3.45
N ASP A 6 -13.17 -5.99 -4.45
CA ASP A 6 -12.28 -7.05 -4.94
C ASP A 6 -11.86 -6.81 -6.40
N GLU A 7 -12.15 -5.61 -6.91
CA GLU A 7 -11.84 -5.23 -8.27
C GLU A 7 -10.38 -4.78 -8.41
N SER A 8 -9.71 -5.26 -9.46
CA SER A 8 -8.37 -4.83 -9.81
C SER A 8 -8.33 -3.37 -10.25
N LEU A 9 -7.16 -2.72 -10.20
CA LEU A 9 -7.02 -1.38 -10.76
C LEU A 9 -7.34 -1.36 -12.27
N ARG A 10 -6.95 -2.40 -13.00
CA ARG A 10 -7.16 -2.52 -14.45
C ARG A 10 -8.64 -2.56 -14.84
N ASP A 11 -9.42 -3.37 -14.13
CA ASP A 11 -10.84 -3.54 -14.42
C ASP A 11 -11.60 -2.24 -14.15
N TYR A 12 -11.28 -1.58 -13.03
CA TYR A 12 -11.84 -0.28 -12.69
C TYR A 12 -11.58 0.76 -13.78
N LEU A 13 -10.31 0.90 -14.20
CA LEU A 13 -9.93 1.87 -15.24
C LEU A 13 -10.63 1.57 -16.57
N THR A 14 -10.79 0.30 -16.91
CA THR A 14 -11.50 -0.13 -18.13
C THR A 14 -12.97 0.26 -18.08
N ARG A 15 -13.65 0.02 -16.94
CA ARG A 15 -15.05 0.45 -16.75
C ARG A 15 -15.16 1.98 -16.75
N PHE A 16 -14.27 2.66 -16.04
CA PHE A 16 -14.24 4.13 -16.02
C PHE A 16 -14.11 4.70 -17.43
N ASN A 17 -13.17 4.20 -18.24
CA ASN A 17 -12.96 4.64 -19.61
C ASN A 17 -14.19 4.38 -20.50
N ARG A 18 -14.86 3.23 -20.33
CA ARG A 18 -16.09 2.94 -21.09
C ARG A 18 -17.19 3.95 -20.77
N GLU A 19 -17.36 4.28 -19.49
CA GLU A 19 -18.38 5.23 -19.04
C GLU A 19 -18.02 6.67 -19.43
N SER A 20 -16.73 7.04 -19.37
CA SER A 20 -16.28 8.39 -19.77
C SER A 20 -16.56 8.68 -21.24
N LEU A 21 -16.49 7.67 -22.11
CA LEU A 21 -16.83 7.80 -23.54
C LEU A 21 -18.31 8.07 -23.81
N THR A 22 -19.19 7.83 -22.82
CA THR A 22 -20.63 8.11 -22.96
C THR A 22 -20.98 9.57 -22.63
N VAL A 23 -20.10 10.27 -21.93
CA VAL A 23 -20.30 11.67 -21.52
C VAL A 23 -19.76 12.60 -22.59
N LYS A 24 -20.64 13.39 -23.21
CA LYS A 24 -20.24 14.41 -24.18
C LYS A 24 -19.50 15.54 -23.47
N ASP A 25 -18.48 16.10 -24.14
CA ASP A 25 -17.72 17.27 -23.69
C ASP A 25 -17.15 17.12 -22.27
N LEU A 26 -16.65 15.92 -21.97
CA LEU A 26 -16.09 15.60 -20.66
C LEU A 26 -14.73 16.29 -20.47
N GLU A 27 -14.71 17.30 -19.60
CA GLU A 27 -13.48 18.01 -19.28
C GLU A 27 -12.43 17.09 -18.61
N PRO A 28 -11.14 17.18 -19.00
CA PRO A 28 -10.08 16.34 -18.42
C PRO A 28 -9.95 16.50 -16.89
N SER A 29 -10.12 17.73 -16.38
CA SER A 29 -10.07 18.02 -14.95
C SER A 29 -11.17 17.30 -14.18
N PHE A 30 -12.40 17.29 -14.72
CA PHE A 30 -13.53 16.58 -14.13
C PHE A 30 -13.33 15.06 -14.23
N SER A 31 -12.80 14.56 -15.35
CA SER A 31 -12.44 13.15 -15.52
C SER A 31 -11.46 12.69 -14.44
N MET A 32 -10.40 13.46 -14.19
CA MET A 32 -9.41 13.16 -13.16
C MET A 32 -10.02 13.18 -11.75
N ALA A 33 -10.83 14.19 -11.44
CA ALA A 33 -11.50 14.28 -10.15
C ALA A 33 -12.45 13.09 -9.92
N ALA A 34 -13.25 12.75 -10.93
CA ALA A 34 -14.16 11.60 -10.90
C ALA A 34 -13.39 10.30 -10.73
N LEU A 35 -12.31 10.09 -11.49
CA LEU A 35 -11.44 8.93 -11.38
C LEU A 35 -10.88 8.79 -9.96
N ASN A 36 -10.33 9.88 -9.39
CA ASN A 36 -9.76 9.89 -8.04
C ASN A 36 -10.81 9.59 -6.98
N SER A 37 -12.01 10.17 -7.10
CA SER A 37 -13.11 9.93 -6.17
C SER A 37 -13.67 8.51 -6.23
N GLY A 38 -13.57 7.85 -7.38
CA GLY A 38 -14.03 6.48 -7.56
C GLY A 38 -13.01 5.42 -7.16
N LEU A 39 -11.75 5.77 -6.88
CA LEU A 39 -10.73 4.83 -6.44
C LEU A 39 -10.98 4.34 -5.01
N ARG A 40 -10.56 3.10 -4.72
CA ARG A 40 -10.63 2.55 -3.38
C ARG A 40 -9.61 3.23 -2.45
N ASN A 41 -10.08 3.80 -1.34
CA ASN A 41 -9.27 4.62 -0.42
C ASN A 41 -7.98 3.95 0.08
N ASN A 42 -8.03 2.64 0.34
CA ASN A 42 -6.93 1.89 0.95
C ASN A 42 -6.07 1.12 -0.06
N SER A 43 -6.01 1.58 -1.32
CA SER A 43 -5.15 0.98 -2.35
C SER A 43 -3.77 1.64 -2.41
N SER A 44 -2.75 0.87 -2.77
CA SER A 44 -1.40 1.39 -3.00
C SER A 44 -1.38 2.52 -4.04
N PHE A 45 -2.23 2.41 -5.07
CA PHE A 45 -2.38 3.43 -6.08
C PHE A 45 -2.93 4.73 -5.50
N THR A 46 -4.02 4.69 -4.74
CA THR A 46 -4.61 5.87 -4.09
C THR A 46 -3.62 6.57 -3.16
N PHE A 47 -2.88 5.81 -2.34
CA PHE A 47 -1.81 6.38 -1.50
C PHE A 47 -0.71 7.06 -2.32
N SER A 48 -0.40 6.53 -3.51
CA SER A 48 0.59 7.15 -4.40
C SER A 48 0.13 8.51 -4.93
N LEU A 49 -1.17 8.67 -5.18
CA LEU A 49 -1.76 9.93 -5.64
C LEU A 49 -1.78 10.98 -4.52
N LEU A 50 -2.09 10.54 -3.29
CA LEU A 50 -2.02 11.40 -2.11
C LEU A 50 -0.60 11.89 -1.81
N LYS A 51 0.39 11.01 -1.94
CA LYS A 51 1.80 11.35 -1.69
C LYS A 51 2.38 12.28 -2.75
N LYS A 52 2.04 12.04 -4.01
CA LYS A 52 2.50 12.86 -5.13
C LYS A 52 1.30 13.15 -6.02
N PRO A 53 0.72 14.37 -5.92
CA PRO A 53 -0.33 14.78 -6.83
C PRO A 53 0.08 14.59 -8.29
N ILE A 54 -0.90 14.24 -9.11
CA ILE A 54 -0.72 14.11 -10.55
C ILE A 54 -0.71 15.51 -11.17
N VAL A 55 0.17 15.73 -12.15
CA VAL A 55 0.28 17.03 -12.86
C VAL A 55 -0.56 17.03 -14.14
N ASP A 56 -0.59 15.89 -14.85
CA ASP A 56 -1.30 15.73 -16.12
C ASP A 56 -1.79 14.28 -16.31
N MET A 57 -2.58 14.07 -17.38
CA MET A 57 -3.11 12.75 -17.72
C MET A 57 -2.01 11.74 -18.05
N GLU A 58 -0.88 12.18 -18.62
CA GLU A 58 0.20 11.27 -18.99
C GLU A 58 0.87 10.67 -17.73
N ASP A 59 1.13 11.47 -16.70
CA ASP A 59 1.66 10.98 -15.43
C ASP A 59 0.68 10.05 -14.72
N LEU A 60 -0.64 10.31 -14.81
CA LEU A 60 -1.66 9.39 -14.31
C LEU A 60 -1.57 8.04 -15.01
N LEU A 61 -1.55 8.02 -16.34
CA LEU A 61 -1.53 6.79 -17.13
C LEU A 61 -0.25 5.98 -16.89
N ARG A 62 0.91 6.63 -16.98
CA ARG A 62 2.21 6.00 -16.71
C ARG A 62 2.29 5.45 -15.29
N ARG A 63 1.69 6.14 -14.32
CA ARG A 63 1.65 5.65 -12.94
C ARG A 63 0.69 4.47 -12.80
N ALA A 64 -0.51 4.57 -13.35
CA ALA A 64 -1.50 3.49 -13.34
C ALA A 64 -0.93 2.20 -13.93
N GLU A 65 -0.27 2.28 -15.07
CA GLU A 65 0.39 1.14 -15.73
C GLU A 65 1.37 0.42 -14.80
N ARG A 66 2.27 1.17 -14.12
CA ARG A 66 3.21 0.57 -13.15
C ARG A 66 2.51 -0.18 -12.03
N TYR A 67 1.40 0.35 -11.52
CA TYR A 67 0.65 -0.29 -10.45
C TYR A 67 -0.14 -1.51 -10.94
N VAL A 68 -0.72 -1.45 -12.14
CA VAL A 68 -1.36 -2.61 -12.78
C VAL A 68 -0.36 -3.73 -12.97
N ASN A 69 0.80 -3.43 -13.57
CA ASN A 69 1.85 -4.43 -13.79
C ASN A 69 2.35 -5.04 -12.47
N ALA A 70 2.51 -4.22 -11.43
CA ALA A 70 2.90 -4.71 -10.10
C ALA A 70 1.81 -5.58 -9.45
N GLU A 71 0.53 -5.20 -9.55
CA GLU A 71 -0.59 -6.02 -9.07
C GLU A 71 -0.64 -7.37 -9.78
N GLU A 72 -0.51 -7.38 -11.12
CA GLU A 72 -0.50 -8.59 -11.94
C GLU A 72 0.71 -9.50 -11.62
N GLU A 73 1.91 -8.94 -11.48
CA GLU A 73 3.11 -9.70 -11.12
C GLU A 73 2.98 -10.34 -9.73
N MET A 74 2.46 -9.60 -8.75
CA MET A 74 2.25 -10.10 -7.38
C MET A 74 1.16 -11.18 -7.35
N ALA A 75 0.10 -11.04 -8.15
CA ALA A 75 -0.91 -12.07 -8.33
C ALA A 75 -0.29 -13.35 -8.93
N ALA A 76 0.52 -13.21 -9.99
CA ALA A 76 1.18 -14.35 -10.63
C ALA A 76 2.16 -15.08 -9.69
N ARG A 77 2.89 -14.34 -8.84
CA ARG A 77 3.78 -14.92 -7.82
C ARG A 77 3.01 -15.74 -6.78
N LYS A 78 1.83 -15.28 -6.36
CA LYS A 78 0.96 -16.02 -5.43
C LYS A 78 0.43 -17.33 -6.03
N GLN A 79 0.12 -17.34 -7.32
CA GLN A 79 -0.31 -18.55 -8.03
C GLN A 79 0.83 -19.58 -8.19
N LYS A 80 2.08 -19.11 -8.28
CA LYS A 80 3.28 -19.94 -8.48
C LYS A 80 3.91 -20.44 -7.19
N ALA A 81 3.49 -19.95 -6.02
CA ALA A 81 3.93 -20.48 -4.74
C ALA A 81 2.97 -21.61 -4.33
N PRO A 82 3.36 -22.90 -4.40
CA PRO A 82 2.67 -23.91 -3.62
C PRO A 82 2.78 -23.46 -2.16
N TRP A 83 1.67 -23.52 -1.43
CA TRP A 83 1.64 -23.27 0.00
C TRP A 83 2.43 -24.38 0.71
N SER A 84 3.76 -24.34 0.66
CA SER A 84 4.62 -25.31 1.34
C SER A 84 4.94 -24.79 2.74
N GLY A 85 4.33 -25.44 3.74
CA GLY A 85 4.93 -25.52 5.07
C GLY A 85 4.17 -24.87 6.23
N HIS A 86 2.87 -25.08 6.36
CA HIS A 86 2.22 -25.06 7.68
C HIS A 86 1.47 -26.38 7.93
N GLN A 87 2.24 -27.46 8.12
CA GLN A 87 1.82 -28.74 8.70
C GLN A 87 3.15 -29.42 9.13
N GLY A 88 3.52 -29.47 10.40
CA GLY A 88 3.06 -30.47 11.35
C GLY A 88 4.19 -31.49 11.60
N GLU A 89 4.42 -31.86 12.86
CA GLU A 89 5.18 -33.04 13.33
C GLU A 89 6.69 -32.95 13.57
N LYS A 90 7.01 -32.46 14.77
CA LYS A 90 7.71 -33.21 15.84
C LYS A 90 7.96 -34.72 15.55
N ARG A 91 9.23 -35.12 15.39
CA ARG A 91 9.88 -36.40 15.80
C ARG A 91 11.30 -36.42 15.21
N GLU A 92 12.33 -36.03 15.96
CA GLU A 92 13.12 -36.84 16.90
C GLU A 92 14.09 -37.83 16.22
N HIS A 93 15.36 -37.73 16.62
CA HIS A 93 16.48 -38.67 16.45
C HIS A 93 17.28 -38.69 15.13
N SER A 94 18.35 -37.90 15.09
CA SER A 94 19.69 -38.46 14.83
C SER A 94 20.75 -37.51 15.40
N ARG A 95 21.56 -38.03 16.32
CA ARG A 95 22.62 -37.33 17.05
C ARG A 95 23.86 -37.19 16.16
N ASN A 96 24.67 -36.18 16.49
CA ASN A 96 26.13 -36.08 16.29
C ASN A 96 26.61 -35.05 15.25
N ALA A 97 26.82 -33.80 15.70
CA ALA A 97 28.04 -33.03 15.45
C ALA A 97 28.02 -31.70 16.26
N PRO A 98 29.02 -31.39 17.12
CA PRO A 98 29.11 -30.08 17.76
C PRO A 98 30.02 -29.15 16.95
N GLY A 99 29.49 -27.99 16.52
CA GLY A 99 30.26 -27.04 15.69
C GLY A 99 29.66 -25.64 15.60
N LYS A 100 29.74 -24.90 16.71
CA LYS A 100 29.87 -23.43 16.87
C LYS A 100 29.33 -22.46 15.79
N LYS A 101 28.55 -21.50 16.31
CA LYS A 101 28.36 -20.07 15.95
C LYS A 101 27.13 -19.68 15.11
N GLU A 102 26.11 -19.34 15.90
CA GLU A 102 24.99 -18.45 15.66
C GLU A 102 25.31 -17.20 14.81
N LYS A 103 24.66 -17.11 13.65
CA LYS A 103 24.34 -15.83 12.99
C LYS A 103 22.86 -15.84 12.60
N ARG A 104 22.01 -15.66 13.61
CA ARG A 104 20.58 -15.37 13.39
C ARG A 104 20.45 -13.93 12.88
N ARG A 105 20.23 -13.75 11.58
CA ARG A 105 19.39 -12.62 11.11
C ARG A 105 18.23 -13.22 10.34
N ARG A 106 17.23 -13.63 11.12
CA ARG A 106 15.89 -13.97 10.64
C ARG A 106 15.21 -12.69 10.20
N GLY A 107 14.51 -12.77 9.07
CA GLY A 107 13.28 -12.04 8.80
C GLY A 107 13.37 -10.51 8.83
N LEU A 108 13.55 -9.91 7.66
CA LEU A 108 12.89 -8.64 7.37
C LEU A 108 11.39 -8.94 7.22
N THR A 109 10.75 -9.19 8.35
CA THR A 109 9.33 -8.90 8.53
C THR A 109 9.29 -7.44 8.98
N CYS A 110 8.72 -6.57 8.15
CA CYS A 110 8.33 -5.24 8.58
C CYS A 110 7.22 -5.38 9.61
N GLN A 111 7.59 -5.65 10.86
CA GLN A 111 6.72 -5.38 11.98
C GLN A 111 6.71 -3.87 12.15
N ARG A 112 5.58 -3.27 11.78
CA ARG A 112 5.22 -1.89 12.11
C ARG A 112 5.15 -1.80 13.63
N THR A 113 6.19 -1.28 14.28
CA THR A 113 6.13 -0.85 15.67
C THR A 113 5.84 0.64 15.68
N THR A 114 4.59 1.00 15.98
CA THR A 114 4.22 2.34 16.44
C THR A 114 4.74 2.50 17.86
N SER A 115 6.01 2.87 18.00
CA SER A 115 6.58 3.23 19.29
C SER A 115 7.83 4.09 19.09
N ASP A 116 7.69 5.22 18.39
CA ASP A 116 8.65 6.33 18.41
C ASP A 116 7.97 7.63 17.93
N ILE A 117 6.73 7.88 18.37
CA ILE A 117 6.19 9.25 18.37
C ILE A 117 6.40 9.77 19.79
N SER A 118 7.62 10.22 20.08
CA SER A 118 7.87 11.12 21.18
C SER A 118 7.45 12.52 20.71
N TYR A 119 6.29 12.98 21.14
CA TYR A 119 5.92 14.38 20.98
C TYR A 119 6.86 15.20 21.87
N PRO A 120 7.57 16.22 21.36
CA PRO A 120 8.29 17.13 22.22
C PRO A 120 7.27 17.86 23.09
N GLY A 121 7.27 17.54 24.39
CA GLY A 121 6.48 18.24 25.39
C GLY A 121 6.89 19.71 25.40
N GLY A 122 5.94 20.57 25.06
CA GLY A 122 6.07 22.00 25.29
C GLY A 122 6.00 22.27 26.78
N GLU A 123 7.09 22.79 27.35
CA GLU A 123 7.05 23.43 28.66
C GLU A 123 6.30 24.75 28.54
N ILE A 124 5.04 24.74 29.00
CA ILE A 124 4.30 25.96 29.31
C ILE A 124 4.70 26.33 30.74
N HIS A 125 5.52 27.37 30.88
CA HIS A 125 5.78 28.01 32.16
C HIS A 125 4.48 28.68 32.65
N PRO A 126 3.94 28.34 33.83
CA PRO A 126 2.90 29.16 34.45
C PRO A 126 3.55 30.44 35.00
N GLY A 127 3.10 31.59 34.51
CA GLY A 127 3.48 32.89 35.01
C GLY A 127 3.04 33.05 36.47
N GLU A 128 4.01 33.33 37.34
CA GLU A 128 3.73 33.78 38.70
C GLU A 128 3.21 35.22 38.64
N GLY A 129 1.91 35.37 38.84
CA GLY A 129 1.29 36.65 39.15
C GLY A 129 1.80 37.13 40.52
N ARG A 130 2.69 38.12 40.52
CA ARG A 130 3.05 38.85 41.72
C ARG A 130 2.05 39.98 41.93
N LEU A 131 1.17 39.80 42.91
CA LEU A 131 0.42 40.88 43.54
C LEU A 131 1.40 41.74 44.37
N SER A 132 1.55 43.01 44.01
CA SER A 132 1.86 44.15 44.90
C SER A 132 1.72 45.45 44.12
#